data_AF-A0A1Q7GES9-F1
#
_entry.id   AF-A0A1Q7GES9-F1
#
_cell.length_a   1.000
_cell.length_b   1.000
_cell.length_c   1.000
_cell.angle_alpha   90.00
_cell.angle_beta   90.00
_cell.angle_gamma   90.00
#
_symmetry.space_group_name_H-M   'P 1'
#
loop_
_entity.id
_entity.type
_entity.pdbx_description
1 polymer ?
#
loop_
_entity_poly.entity_id
_entity_poly.type
_entity_poly.pdbx_seq_one_letter_code
_entity_poly.pdbx_strand_id
1 'polypeptide(L)'
;MSELHLPIMYVASMDAILNRWFTTYEDARASLDAEGGYLLPYRAQFFVTSPEGIRELGLDPDDADWARIGWDWARPLDAVAWERLRARRAAAATK
;
A
#
# COMPACT_ATOMS: atom_id res chain seq x y z
N MET A 1 -12.41 12.25 -22.47
CA MET A 1 -11.96 11.40 -21.35
C MET A 1 -11.96 9.98 -21.87
N SER A 2 -10.80 9.42 -22.19
CA SER A 2 -10.72 8.06 -22.70
C SER A 2 -11.05 7.08 -21.58
N GLU A 3 -12.09 6.27 -21.76
CA GLU A 3 -12.24 5.04 -20.99
C GLU A 3 -10.97 4.22 -21.22
N LEU A 4 -10.19 4.01 -20.16
CA LEU A 4 -9.10 3.05 -20.16
C LEU A 4 -9.76 1.67 -20.30
N HIS A 5 -9.86 1.17 -21.54
CA HIS A 5 -10.28 -0.19 -21.80
C HIS A 5 -9.17 -1.11 -21.32
N LEU A 6 -9.32 -1.62 -20.10
CA LEU A 6 -8.41 -2.62 -19.55
C LEU A 6 -8.47 -3.86 -20.45
N PRO A 7 -7.32 -4.49 -20.79
CA PRO A 7 -7.29 -5.67 -21.65
C PRO A 7 -8.21 -6.78 -21.10
N ILE A 8 -8.82 -7.58 -21.99
CA ILE A 8 -9.70 -8.71 -21.59
C ILE A 8 -9.01 -9.73 -20.66
N MET A 9 -7.68 -9.75 -20.67
CA MET A 9 -6.85 -10.62 -19.82
C MET A 9 -6.43 -9.97 -18.50
N TYR A 10 -6.77 -8.70 -18.27
CA TYR A 10 -6.43 -7.97 -17.05
C TYR A 10 -7.53 -8.16 -16.00
N VAL A 11 -7.12 -8.54 -14.78
CA VAL A 11 -7.98 -8.58 -13.61
C VAL A 11 -7.29 -7.75 -12.53
N ALA A 12 -8.01 -6.81 -11.90
CA ALA A 12 -7.44 -5.91 -10.90
C ALA A 12 -6.77 -6.63 -9.71
N SER A 13 -7.22 -7.85 -9.38
CA SER A 13 -6.57 -8.68 -8.36
C SER A 13 -5.15 -9.12 -8.72
N MET A 14 -4.76 -9.08 -10.00
CA MET A 14 -3.38 -9.35 -10.42
C MET A 14 -2.42 -8.29 -9.89
N ASP A 15 -2.83 -7.02 -9.85
CA ASP A 15 -1.97 -5.96 -9.32
C ASP A 15 -1.84 -6.03 -7.80
N ALA A 16 -2.82 -6.64 -7.10
CA ALA A 16 -2.73 -6.89 -5.66
C ALA A 16 -1.73 -8.00 -5.29
N ILE A 17 -1.45 -8.94 -6.21
CA ILE A 17 -0.48 -10.03 -5.99
C ILE A 17 0.94 -9.68 -6.45
N LEU A 18 1.12 -8.61 -7.23
CA LEU A 18 2.42 -8.15 -7.76
C LEU A 18 3.14 -7.21 -6.79
N ASN A 19 3.36 -7.68 -5.56
CA ASN A 19 4.12 -6.93 -4.56
C ASN A 19 5.62 -6.97 -4.86
N ARG A 20 6.30 -5.83 -4.74
CA ARG A 20 7.77 -5.77 -4.75
C ARG A 20 8.28 -6.07 -3.34
N TRP A 21 9.03 -7.15 -3.16
CA TRP A 21 9.49 -7.63 -1.85
C TRP A 21 10.96 -7.31 -1.58
N PHE A 22 11.26 -6.95 -0.33
CA PHE A 22 12.58 -6.50 0.11
C PHE A 22 12.93 -7.09 1.49
N THR A 23 14.19 -7.45 1.69
CA THR A 23 14.71 -7.93 2.97
C THR A 23 15.18 -6.81 3.89
N THR A 24 15.45 -5.62 3.34
CA THR A 24 15.86 -4.43 4.08
C THR A 24 14.82 -3.32 3.93
N TYR A 25 14.77 -2.41 4.90
CA TYR A 25 13.90 -1.24 4.80
C TYR A 25 14.42 -0.27 3.74
N GLU A 26 15.73 -0.11 3.67
CA GLU A 26 16.40 0.86 2.81
C GLU A 26 16.14 0.58 1.33
N ASP A 27 16.19 -0.70 0.90
CA ASP A 27 15.83 -1.08 -0.47
C ASP A 27 14.34 -0.86 -0.76
N ALA A 28 13.48 -1.13 0.23
CA ALA A 28 12.05 -0.95 0.09
C ALA A 28 11.66 0.54 -0.03
N ARG A 29 12.32 1.40 0.75
CA ARG A 29 12.16 2.85 0.68
C ARG A 29 12.65 3.40 -0.66
N ALA A 30 13.80 2.92 -1.14
CA ALA A 30 14.32 3.31 -2.46
C ALA A 30 13.34 2.93 -3.59
N SER A 31 12.74 1.73 -3.51
CA SER A 31 11.69 1.28 -4.43
C SER A 31 10.43 2.16 -4.38
N LEU A 32 9.99 2.54 -3.17
CA LEU A 32 8.86 3.47 -2.98
C LEU A 32 9.16 4.84 -3.61
N ASP A 33 10.36 5.39 -3.40
CA ASP A 33 10.74 6.69 -3.95
C ASP A 33 10.87 6.67 -5.49
N ALA A 34 11.33 5.55 -6.06
CA ALA A 34 11.54 5.41 -7.50
C ALA A 34 10.24 5.14 -8.28
N GLU A 35 9.34 4.34 -7.72
CA GLU A 35 8.19 3.78 -8.47
C GLU A 35 6.83 4.06 -7.82
N GLY A 36 6.80 4.64 -6.62
CA GLY A 36 5.57 4.87 -5.86
C GLY A 36 4.95 3.59 -5.29
N GLY A 37 3.74 3.72 -4.74
CA GLY A 37 3.01 2.63 -4.08
C GLY A 37 2.90 2.84 -2.58
N TYR A 38 2.73 1.74 -1.83
CA TYR A 38 2.55 1.77 -0.38
C TYR A 38 3.52 0.79 0.29
N LEU A 39 4.42 1.32 1.12
CA LEU A 39 5.43 0.52 1.83
C LEU A 39 4.85 -0.04 3.13
N LEU A 40 4.86 -1.36 3.25
CA LEU A 40 4.26 -2.11 4.35
C LEU A 40 5.28 -3.09 4.95
N PRO A 41 5.33 -3.23 6.29
CA PRO A 41 6.13 -4.26 6.93
C PRO A 41 5.42 -5.62 6.88
N TYR A 42 6.19 -6.70 6.73
CA TYR A 42 5.71 -8.08 6.85
C TYR A 42 6.77 -8.96 7.53
N ARG A 43 6.52 -9.35 8.78
CA ARG A 43 7.47 -10.11 9.60
C ARG A 43 8.83 -9.39 9.67
N ALA A 44 9.88 -9.99 9.10
CA ALA A 44 11.24 -9.43 9.03
C ALA A 44 11.58 -8.84 7.65
N GLN A 45 10.58 -8.66 6.79
CA GLN A 45 10.70 -8.14 5.42
C GLN A 45 9.78 -6.93 5.24
N PHE A 46 9.90 -6.31 4.06
CA PHE A 46 9.07 -5.20 3.63
C PHE A 46 8.55 -5.48 2.23
N PHE A 47 7.42 -4.89 1.89
CA PHE A 47 6.93 -4.91 0.51
C PHE A 47 6.29 -3.58 0.13
N VAL A 48 6.37 -3.25 -1.16
CA VAL A 48 5.64 -2.13 -1.75
C VAL A 48 4.52 -2.70 -2.62
N THR A 49 3.30 -2.23 -2.39
CA THR A 49 2.10 -2.69 -3.10
C THR A 49 1.40 -1.58 -3.87
N SER A 50 0.47 -1.98 -4.74
CA SER A 50 -0.41 -1.15 -5.54
C SER A 50 -1.64 -0.67 -4.73
N PRO A 51 -2.41 0.31 -5.25
CA PRO A 51 -3.72 0.65 -4.69
C PRO A 51 -4.65 -0.56 -4.52
N GLU A 52 -4.60 -1.52 -5.44
CA GLU A 52 -5.38 -2.76 -5.40
C GLU A 52 -4.98 -3.63 -4.19
N GLY A 53 -3.69 -3.73 -3.89
CA GLY A 53 -3.23 -4.41 -2.67
C GLY A 53 -3.70 -3.73 -1.38
N ILE A 54 -3.80 -2.39 -1.37
CA ILE A 54 -4.41 -1.64 -0.25
C ILE A 54 -5.91 -1.96 -0.11
N ARG A 55 -6.64 -2.07 -1.23
CA ARG A 55 -8.05 -2.48 -1.22
C ARG A 55 -8.24 -3.90 -0.68
N GLU A 56 -7.37 -4.85 -1.05
CA GLU A 56 -7.38 -6.22 -0.51
C GLU A 56 -7.10 -6.25 1.01
N LEU A 57 -6.35 -5.29 1.54
CA LEU A 57 -6.20 -5.11 3.00
C LEU A 57 -7.45 -4.51 3.68
N GLY A 58 -8.48 -4.19 2.90
CA GLY A 58 -9.72 -3.56 3.37
C GLY A 58 -9.57 -2.06 3.66
N LEU A 59 -8.58 -1.41 3.07
CA LEU A 59 -8.30 0.02 3.23
C LEU A 59 -8.64 0.79 1.95
N ASP A 60 -8.89 2.09 2.11
CA ASP A 60 -9.09 3.01 0.99
C ASP A 60 -7.72 3.53 0.52
N PRO A 61 -7.28 3.26 -0.72
CA PRO A 61 -6.02 3.78 -1.25
C PRO A 61 -6.04 5.30 -1.43
N ASP A 62 -7.21 5.92 -1.53
CA ASP A 62 -7.38 7.36 -1.70
C ASP A 62 -7.51 8.11 -0.36
N ASP A 63 -7.39 7.41 0.78
CA ASP A 63 -7.35 8.06 2.10
C ASP A 63 -6.13 9.00 2.19
N ALA A 64 -6.40 10.29 2.40
CA ALA A 64 -5.38 11.33 2.48
C ALA A 64 -4.34 11.09 3.59
N ASP A 65 -4.64 10.23 4.57
CA ASP A 65 -3.66 9.84 5.59
C ASP A 65 -2.48 9.06 5.02
N TRP A 66 -2.62 8.39 3.87
CA TRP A 66 -1.49 7.75 3.19
C TRP A 66 -0.41 8.76 2.79
N ALA A 67 -0.82 9.90 2.23
CA ALA A 67 0.12 10.97 1.89
C ALA A 67 0.75 11.58 3.14
N ARG A 68 -0.01 11.73 4.24
CA ARG A 68 0.49 12.28 5.51
C ARG A 68 1.57 11.40 6.14
N ILE A 69 1.46 10.08 6.03
CA ILE A 69 2.49 9.17 6.52
C ILE A 69 3.66 8.99 5.55
N GLY A 70 3.62 9.63 4.37
CA GLY A 70 4.65 9.49 3.34
C GLY A 70 4.59 8.16 2.59
N TRP A 71 3.38 7.58 2.48
CA TRP A 71 3.10 6.24 1.94
C TRP A 71 3.89 5.12 2.62
N ASP A 72 4.39 5.38 3.82
CA ASP A 72 5.28 4.51 4.58
C ASP A 72 4.62 4.09 5.88
N TRP A 73 4.04 2.89 5.88
CA TRP A 73 3.46 2.33 7.09
C TRP A 73 4.54 1.91 8.09
N ALA A 74 5.74 1.54 7.61
CA ALA A 74 6.80 1.02 8.45
C ALA A 74 7.48 2.12 9.28
N ARG A 75 7.67 3.31 8.71
CA ARG A 75 8.26 4.49 9.36
C ARG A 75 7.44 5.75 9.00
N PRO A 76 6.24 5.92 9.60
CA PRO A 76 5.34 7.00 9.23
C PRO A 76 5.86 8.38 9.63
N LEU A 77 5.64 9.37 8.75
CA LEU A 77 5.97 10.78 9.02
C LEU A 77 4.98 11.46 9.99
N ASP A 78 3.73 10.98 10.03
CA ASP A 78 2.65 11.49 10.90
C ASP A 78 2.03 10.35 11.70
N ALA A 79 2.32 10.32 13.01
CA ALA A 79 1.84 9.28 13.91
C ALA A 79 0.30 9.29 14.09
N VAL A 80 -0.33 10.46 14.01
CA VAL A 80 -1.79 10.59 14.20
C VAL A 80 -2.54 10.08 12.97
N ALA A 81 -2.04 10.41 11.76
CA ALA A 81 -2.57 9.86 10.52
C ALA A 81 -2.39 8.33 10.45
N TRP A 82 -1.22 7.84 10.88
CA TRP A 82 -0.95 6.42 10.95
C TRP A 82 -1.92 5.68 11.89
N GLU A 83 -2.21 6.23 13.08
CA GLU A 83 -3.14 5.58 14.01
C GLU A 83 -4.57 5.51 13.46
N ARG A 84 -5.02 6.53 12.69
CA ARG A 84 -6.32 6.49 12.01
C ARG A 84 -6.38 5.36 10.97
N LEU A 85 -5.36 5.24 10.12
CA LEU A 85 -5.27 4.15 9.15
C LEU A 85 -5.22 2.77 9.85
N ARG A 86 -4.44 2.66 10.92
CA ARG A 86 -4.36 1.44 11.74
C ARG A 86 -5.70 1.05 12.34
N ALA A 87 -6.46 2.00 12.87
CA ALA A 87 -7.80 1.76 13.40
C ALA A 87 -8.76 1.24 12.31
N ARG A 88 -8.74 1.83 11.11
CA ARG A 88 -9.52 1.34 9.95
C ARG A 88 -9.12 -0.10 9.58
N ARG A 89 -7.81 -0.40 9.54
CA ARG A 89 -7.31 -1.74 9.22
C ARG A 89 -7.77 -2.78 10.22
N ALA A 90 -7.74 -2.45 11.52
CA ALA A 90 -8.20 -3.33 12.58
C ALA A 90 -9.71 -3.63 12.45
N ALA A 91 -10.52 -2.61 12.13
CA ALA A 91 -11.94 -2.79 11.87
C ALA A 91 -12.20 -3.70 10.65
N ALA A 92 -11.42 -3.54 9.57
CA ALA A 92 -11.52 -4.38 8.38
C ALA A 92 -11.08 -5.84 8.62
N ALA A 93 -10.17 -6.10 9.56
CA ALA A 93 -9.68 -7.44 9.89
C ALA A 93 -10.68 -8.31 10.66
N THR A 94 -11.75 -7.73 11.19
CA THR A 94 -12.71 -8.39 12.09
C THR A 94 -13.98 -8.85 11.36
N LYS A 95 -14.05 -8.67 10.04
CA LYS A 95 -15.11 -9.18 9.17
C LYS A 95 -14.65 -10.46 8.47
#